data_AF-A0A957L3S9-F1
#
_entry.id   AF-A0A957L3S9-F1
#
_cell.length_a   1.000
_cell.length_b   1.000
_cell.length_c   1.000
_cell.angle_alpha   90.00
_cell.angle_beta   90.00
_cell.angle_gamma   90.00
#
_symmetry.space_group_name_H-M   'P 1'
#
loop_
_entity.id
_entity.type
_entity.pdbx_description
1 polymer ?
#
loop_
_entity_poly.entity_id
_entity_poly.type
_entity_poly.pdbx_seq_one_letter_code
_entity_poly.pdbx_strand_id
1 'polypeptide(L)'
;NAVGSSVKHTRELDTDAVVRSSLFVDRRESTVNEAGDFLFPKQEGAIDDDHILAEIGDLLTGAHPGRTSPDEITLFKSLGLAIED
;
A
#
# COMPACT_ATOMS: atom_id res chain seq x y z
N ASN A 1 4.12 4.11 7.10
CA ASN A 1 4.34 2.64 7.24
C ASN A 1 3.18 2.07 8.00
N ALA A 2 2.44 1.16 7.38
CA ALA A 2 1.24 0.52 7.92
C ALA A 2 1.43 -1.00 7.85
N VAL A 3 1.49 -1.64 9.01
CA VAL A 3 1.83 -3.08 9.18
C VAL A 3 0.79 -3.80 10.05
N GLY A 4 -0.03 -3.05 10.81
CA GLY A 4 -0.85 -3.62 11.87
C GLY A 4 -2.07 -4.40 11.39
N SER A 5 -2.57 -4.10 10.18
CA SER A 5 -3.71 -4.82 9.60
C SER A 5 -3.31 -5.71 8.42
N SER A 6 -3.46 -7.03 8.55
CA SER A 6 -3.12 -8.02 7.52
C SER A 6 -4.31 -8.88 7.08
N VAL A 7 -5.54 -8.52 7.45
CA VAL A 7 -6.75 -9.27 7.08
C VAL A 7 -7.82 -8.37 6.46
N LYS A 8 -8.66 -8.97 5.61
CA LYS A 8 -9.60 -8.25 4.71
C LYS A 8 -10.60 -7.35 5.43
N HIS A 9 -10.92 -7.67 6.68
CA HIS A 9 -12.07 -7.10 7.39
C HIS A 9 -11.67 -6.07 8.46
N THR A 10 -10.39 -5.71 8.54
CA THR A 10 -9.89 -4.69 9.46
C THR A 10 -9.02 -3.67 8.73
N ARG A 11 -9.01 -2.42 9.18
CA ARG A 11 -8.11 -1.37 8.71
C ARG A 11 -7.60 -0.56 9.89
N GLU A 12 -6.36 -0.07 9.79
CA GLU A 12 -5.77 0.87 10.74
C GLU A 12 -5.74 2.31 10.21
N LEU A 13 -5.90 2.47 8.89
CA LEU A 13 -6.00 3.75 8.19
C LEU A 13 -7.41 3.99 7.67
N ASP A 14 -7.84 5.25 7.67
CA ASP A 14 -9.06 5.65 6.98
C ASP A 14 -8.81 5.88 5.49
N THR A 15 -9.91 6.03 4.73
CA THR A 15 -9.86 6.22 3.28
C THR A 15 -9.13 7.50 2.89
N ASP A 16 -9.31 8.58 3.63
CA ASP A 16 -8.66 9.86 3.33
C ASP A 16 -7.13 9.80 3.51
N ALA A 17 -6.63 9.05 4.50
CA ALA A 17 -5.19 8.81 4.63
C ALA A 17 -4.63 8.05 3.42
N VAL A 18 -5.34 7.03 2.92
CA VAL A 18 -4.89 6.21 1.79
C VAL A 18 -4.93 7.01 0.48
N VAL A 19 -6.03 7.73 0.22
CA VAL A 19 -6.21 8.56 -0.99
C VAL A 19 -5.14 9.65 -1.11
N ARG A 20 -4.78 10.29 0.01
CA ARG A 20 -3.76 11.36 0.01
C ARG A 20 -2.32 10.86 -0.14
N SER A 21 -2.11 9.55 -0.13
CA SER A 21 -0.78 8.95 -0.11
C SER A 21 -0.41 8.27 -1.42
N SER A 22 0.84 8.40 -1.82
CA SER A 22 1.50 7.52 -2.79
C SER A 22 1.70 6.15 -2.14
N LEU A 23 0.97 5.14 -2.62
CA LEU A 23 0.94 3.81 -2.02
C LEU A 23 1.99 2.88 -2.64
N PHE A 24 2.85 2.34 -1.77
CA PHE A 24 3.83 1.31 -2.07
C PHE A 24 3.55 0.09 -1.19
N VAL A 25 3.82 -1.11 -1.69
CA VAL A 25 3.46 -2.37 -1.00
C VAL A 25 4.62 -3.34 -0.94
N ASP A 26 4.59 -4.32 -0.05
CA ASP A 26 5.51 -5.45 -0.08
C ASP A 26 5.16 -6.44 -1.21
N ARG A 27 3.87 -6.76 -1.36
CA ARG A 27 3.33 -7.60 -2.44
C ARG A 27 1.97 -7.08 -2.89
N ARG A 28 1.84 -6.82 -4.19
CA ARG A 28 0.58 -6.42 -4.83
C ARG A 28 -0.47 -7.49 -4.66
N GLU A 29 -0.14 -8.74 -4.96
CA GLU A 29 -1.07 -9.87 -4.85
C GLU A 29 -1.68 -9.98 -3.45
N SER A 30 -0.86 -9.91 -2.40
CA SER A 30 -1.36 -9.94 -1.02
C SER A 30 -2.19 -8.70 -0.69
N THR A 31 -1.76 -7.51 -1.12
CA THR A 31 -2.49 -6.26 -0.85
C THR A 31 -3.91 -6.27 -1.44
N VAL A 32 -4.05 -6.64 -2.73
CA VAL A 32 -5.36 -6.65 -3.41
C VAL A 32 -6.28 -7.77 -2.91
N ASN A 33 -5.75 -8.76 -2.20
CA ASN A 33 -6.52 -9.86 -1.67
C ASN A 33 -6.83 -9.73 -0.18
N GLU A 34 -5.95 -9.13 0.62
CA GLU A 34 -5.96 -9.28 2.08
C GLU A 34 -5.91 -7.96 2.85
N ALA A 35 -5.39 -6.86 2.28
CA ALA A 35 -5.21 -5.62 3.03
C ALA A 35 -6.50 -4.83 3.15
N GLY A 36 -7.16 -4.87 4.32
CA GLY A 36 -8.35 -4.03 4.55
C GLY A 36 -8.07 -2.53 4.38
N ASP A 37 -6.87 -2.04 4.71
CA ASP A 37 -6.44 -0.65 4.45
C ASP A 37 -6.55 -0.26 2.96
N PHE A 38 -6.46 -1.21 2.03
CA PHE A 38 -6.62 -0.98 0.60
C PHE A 38 -8.04 -1.35 0.11
N LEU A 39 -8.57 -2.48 0.60
CA LEU A 39 -9.86 -3.03 0.16
C LEU A 39 -11.05 -2.14 0.52
N PHE A 40 -11.06 -1.52 1.72
CA PHE A 40 -12.14 -0.61 2.09
C PHE A 40 -12.20 0.63 1.18
N PRO A 41 -11.11 1.42 1.00
CA PRO A 41 -11.08 2.52 0.04
C PRO A 41 -11.48 2.13 -1.38
N LYS A 42 -11.05 0.96 -1.85
CA LYS A 42 -11.43 0.43 -3.17
C LYS A 42 -12.92 0.12 -3.25
N GLN A 43 -13.49 -0.53 -2.23
CA GLN A 43 -14.93 -0.81 -2.16
C GLN A 43 -15.78 0.47 -2.07
N GLU A 44 -15.26 1.50 -1.41
CA GLU A 44 -15.86 2.83 -1.32
C GLU A 44 -15.76 3.61 -2.65
N GLY A 45 -15.01 3.11 -3.64
CA GLY A 45 -14.81 3.74 -4.95
C GLY A 45 -13.83 4.92 -4.92
N ALA A 46 -13.04 5.06 -3.86
CA ALA A 46 -12.11 6.17 -3.67
C ALA A 46 -10.76 5.96 -4.39
N ILE A 47 -10.39 4.70 -4.63
CA ILE A 47 -9.18 4.27 -5.34
C ILE A 47 -9.48 3.01 -6.18
N ASP A 48 -8.55 2.65 -7.06
CA ASP A 48 -8.54 1.39 -7.79
C ASP A 48 -7.18 0.66 -7.63
N ASP A 49 -6.94 -0.40 -8.41
CA ASP A 49 -5.69 -1.16 -8.36
C ASP A 49 -4.46 -0.37 -8.85
N ASP A 50 -4.67 0.70 -9.62
CA ASP A 50 -3.61 1.56 -10.12
C ASP A 50 -3.11 2.54 -9.04
N HIS A 51 -3.83 2.65 -7.90
CA HIS A 51 -3.36 3.40 -6.73
C HIS A 51 -2.10 2.81 -6.10
N ILE A 52 -1.86 1.52 -6.26
CA ILE A 52 -0.58 0.89 -5.88
C ILE A 52 0.45 1.25 -6.93
N LEU A 53 1.43 2.08 -6.56
CA LEU A 53 2.43 2.62 -7.50
C LEU A 53 3.56 1.63 -7.80
N ALA A 54 4.05 0.91 -6.78
CA ALA A 54 5.14 -0.05 -6.93
C ALA A 54 5.25 -1.01 -5.74
N GLU A 55 5.94 -2.14 -5.94
CA GLU A 55 6.38 -3.00 -4.83
C GLU A 55 7.73 -2.49 -4.25
N ILE A 56 8.06 -2.87 -3.01
CA ILE A 56 9.32 -2.48 -2.38
C ILE A 56 10.56 -2.91 -3.18
N GLY A 57 10.47 -4.04 -3.90
CA GLY A 57 11.53 -4.50 -4.81
C GLY A 57 11.79 -3.55 -5.98
N ASP A 58 10.75 -2.91 -6.53
CA ASP A 58 10.88 -1.93 -7.60
C ASP A 58 11.62 -0.67 -7.12
N LEU A 59 11.37 -0.28 -5.86
CA LEU A 59 12.06 0.85 -5.24
C LEU A 59 13.54 0.54 -4.99
N LEU A 60 13.84 -0.66 -4.48
CA LEU A 60 15.20 -1.10 -4.18
C LEU A 60 16.06 -1.27 -5.43
N THR A 61 15.45 -1.69 -6.54
CA THR A 61 16.14 -1.89 -7.83
C THR A 61 16.21 -0.62 -8.68
N GLY A 62 15.52 0.45 -8.28
CA GLY A 62 15.42 1.69 -9.04
C GLY A 62 14.49 1.62 -10.26
N ALA A 63 13.67 0.57 -10.37
CA ALA A 63 12.63 0.45 -11.39
C ALA A 63 11.51 1.49 -11.20
N HIS A 64 11.30 1.96 -9.96
CA HIS A 64 10.42 3.07 -9.64
C HIS A 64 11.16 4.08 -8.74
N PRO A 65 11.04 5.41 -8.97
CA PRO A 65 11.82 6.43 -8.24
C PRO A 65 11.43 6.57 -6.77
N GLY A 66 10.29 6.02 -6.37
CA GLY A 66 9.72 6.18 -5.03
C GLY A 66 9.23 7.59 -4.80
N ARG A 67 9.62 8.19 -3.68
CA ARG A 67 9.30 9.59 -3.34
C ARG A 67 9.99 10.54 -4.33
N THR A 68 9.21 11.46 -4.89
CA THR A 68 9.67 12.45 -5.88
C THR A 68 9.67 13.88 -5.36
N SER A 69 9.03 14.15 -4.22
CA SER A 69 9.04 15.48 -3.60
C SER A 69 9.05 15.44 -2.06
N PRO A 70 9.52 16.52 -1.39
CA PRO A 70 9.51 16.60 0.07
C PRO A 70 8.09 16.67 0.66
N ASP A 71 7.12 17.23 -0.07
CA ASP A 71 5.73 17.40 0.40
C ASP A 71 4.86 16.16 0.15
N GLU A 72 5.37 15.16 -0.58
CA GLU A 72 4.65 13.93 -0.89
C GLU A 72 4.33 13.12 0.39
N ILE A 73 3.09 12.69 0.55
CA ILE A 73 2.74 11.73 1.59
C ILE A 73 2.95 10.34 1.01
N THR A 74 3.80 9.53 1.62
CA THR A 74 4.08 8.16 1.17
C THR A 74 3.53 7.16 2.19
N LEU A 75 2.85 6.14 1.69
CA LEU A 75 2.36 5.02 2.48
C LEU A 75 3.02 3.74 1.98
N PHE A 76 3.82 3.12 2.83
CA PHE A 76 4.20 1.72 2.66
C PHE A 76 3.21 0.84 3.43
N LYS A 77 2.54 -0.08 2.74
CA LYS A 77 1.66 -1.10 3.32
C LYS A 77 2.36 -2.46 3.28
N SER A 78 2.43 -3.12 4.44
CA SER A 78 2.99 -4.46 4.57
C SER A 78 1.99 -5.44 5.19
N LEU A 79 1.96 -6.65 4.65
CA LEU A 79 1.28 -7.82 5.19
C LEU A 79 2.27 -8.91 5.61
N GLY A 80 3.54 -8.75 5.25
CA GLY A 80 4.64 -9.67 5.54
C GLY A 80 4.91 -10.63 4.39
N LEU A 81 6.19 -10.89 4.13
CA LEU A 81 6.63 -11.87 3.15
C LEU A 81 7.44 -12.96 3.81
N ALA A 82 7.15 -14.23 3.49
CA ALA A 82 7.92 -15.37 4.00
C ALA A 82 9.41 -15.37 3.60
N ILE A 83 9.82 -14.53 2.64
CA ILE A 83 11.24 -14.35 2.28
C ILE A 83 11.98 -13.41 3.24
N GLU A 84 11.25 -12.68 4.09
CA GLU A 84 11.78 -11.74 5.07
C GLU A 84 12.01 -12.39 6.45
N ASP A 85 11.56 -13.64 6.64
CA ASP A 85 11.79 -14.47 7.83
C ASP A 85 13.20 -15.11 7.83
#